data_AF-A0AAN0JYA0-F1
#
_entry.id   AF-A0AAN0JYA0-F1
#
_cell.length_a   1.000
_cell.length_b   1.000
_cell.length_c   1.000
_cell.angle_alpha   90.00
_cell.angle_beta   90.00
_cell.angle_gamma   90.00
#
_symmetry.space_group_name_H-M   'P 1'
#
loop_
_entity.id
_entity.type
_entity.pdbx_description
1 polymer ?
#
loop_
_entity_poly.entity_id
_entity_poly.type
_entity_poly.pdbx_seq_one_letter_code
_entity_poly.pdbx_strand_id
1 'polypeptide(L)'
;MEEDGTCDRVECDVREYPPNSSFVEVVPRSINTFIFNAKNSELKSIWSIVMSVTGFCNQSQTESLDFGNHTWPESVGNTILTMPCGNRPLMNVTRMCQTNGVGWENPDYSQCETSTSENETNRGTFQWPVTPVESLANLPCPHGPIGARAIRQCRRNGVWDTHDISNCADPRITAEFASIADTNVTVENVVEVAQNLSEIVMLASQTGDQNENNLQNVSSLLIQTANLFSSPEIIIMLSTEEVFMTTERTIEILNSIQEWPPHVVATQSNNIVQSFERIVEALISQKNFTKLTIIKATIAFQGLRVQRTDFSGITFVGSSLNNSLSTETLTSDLKSSGIKELDLATISLPASISNETTAVDINLAFTLYTQSTLFPIRDSVPDTVVGSSVISASVDGIPDGTVLSDNVTVNLRIVVE
;
A
#
# COMPACT_ATOMS: atom_id res chain seq x y z
N MET A 1 13.07 -22.16 56.32
CA MET A 1 12.12 -23.17 56.81
C MET A 1 11.60 -22.63 58.13
N GLU A 2 10.53 -21.86 58.06
CA GLU A 2 9.67 -21.59 59.21
C GLU A 2 8.30 -22.11 58.81
N GLU A 3 7.73 -22.94 59.68
CA GLU A 3 6.57 -23.78 59.45
C GLU A 3 5.37 -22.97 58.99
N ASP A 4 4.80 -23.41 57.87
CA ASP A 4 3.49 -23.02 57.36
C ASP A 4 2.44 -23.57 58.33
N GLY A 5 2.29 -22.87 59.46
CA GLY A 5 1.25 -23.15 60.44
C GLY A 5 -0.10 -22.75 59.83
N THR A 6 -0.83 -23.71 59.30
CA THR A 6 -2.24 -23.56 58.95
C THR A 6 -2.98 -23.01 60.16
N CYS A 7 -3.30 -21.72 60.14
CA CYS A 7 -4.14 -21.11 61.16
C CYS A 7 -5.54 -21.73 61.04
N ASP A 8 -6.02 -22.38 62.11
CA ASP A 8 -7.39 -22.88 62.15
C ASP A 8 -8.36 -21.69 62.08
N ARG A 9 -9.08 -21.62 60.95
CA ARG A 9 -10.10 -20.61 60.70
C ARG A 9 -11.43 -21.09 61.25
N VAL A 10 -12.00 -20.33 62.20
CA VAL A 10 -13.34 -20.58 62.73
C VAL A 10 -14.29 -19.56 62.13
N GLU A 11 -15.17 -20.02 61.25
CA GLU A 11 -16.26 -19.21 60.71
C GLU A 11 -17.52 -19.42 61.52
N CYS A 12 -18.08 -18.33 62.04
CA CYS A 12 -19.40 -18.35 62.66
C CYS A 12 -20.35 -17.55 61.78
N ASP A 13 -21.19 -18.23 61.01
CA ASP A 13 -22.26 -17.59 60.25
C ASP A 13 -23.51 -17.44 61.13
N VAL A 14 -23.87 -16.21 61.47
CA VAL A 14 -25.03 -15.90 62.32
C VAL A 14 -26.34 -15.88 61.50
N ARG A 15 -26.30 -16.20 60.20
CA ARG A 15 -27.43 -16.10 59.26
C ARG A 15 -28.59 -17.08 59.50
N GLU A 16 -28.47 -18.06 60.39
CA GLU A 16 -29.59 -18.98 60.69
C GLU A 16 -30.67 -18.39 61.62
N TYR A 17 -30.65 -17.09 61.91
CA TYR A 17 -31.61 -16.44 62.81
C TYR A 17 -32.34 -15.26 62.16
N PRO A 18 -33.63 -15.03 62.50
CA PRO A 18 -34.51 -14.14 61.73
C PRO A 18 -33.95 -12.71 61.63
N PRO A 19 -33.99 -12.11 60.42
CA PRO A 19 -33.25 -10.89 60.04
C PRO A 19 -33.67 -9.60 60.77
N ASN A 20 -34.65 -9.66 61.66
CA ASN A 20 -35.23 -8.51 62.36
C ASN A 20 -35.15 -8.60 63.89
N SER A 21 -34.23 -9.43 64.42
CA SER A 21 -34.06 -9.58 65.86
C SER A 21 -32.91 -8.73 66.38
N SER A 22 -33.09 -8.15 67.58
CA SER A 22 -32.03 -7.52 68.40
C SER A 22 -30.81 -8.42 68.63
N PHE A 23 -30.93 -9.69 68.28
CA PHE A 23 -29.88 -10.71 68.27
C PHE A 23 -28.70 -10.37 67.34
N VAL A 24 -28.96 -9.83 66.14
CA VAL A 24 -27.90 -9.48 65.16
C VAL A 24 -26.99 -8.37 65.68
N GLU A 25 -27.48 -7.52 66.58
CA GLU A 25 -26.69 -6.44 67.20
C GLU A 25 -25.99 -6.90 68.51
N VAL A 26 -26.62 -7.81 69.26
CA VAL A 26 -26.13 -8.31 70.56
C VAL A 26 -25.04 -9.36 70.41
N VAL A 27 -25.15 -10.25 69.42
CA VAL A 27 -24.19 -11.35 69.22
C VAL A 27 -22.79 -10.83 68.85
N PRO A 28 -22.61 -9.92 67.86
CA PRO A 28 -21.30 -9.37 67.57
C PRO A 28 -20.68 -8.67 68.77
N ARG A 29 -21.46 -7.90 69.54
CA ARG A 29 -20.99 -7.23 70.78
C ARG A 29 -20.53 -8.23 71.84
N SER A 30 -21.27 -9.31 72.03
CA SER A 30 -20.98 -10.35 73.03
C SER A 30 -19.75 -11.17 72.64
N ILE A 31 -19.61 -11.52 71.36
CA ILE A 31 -18.42 -12.18 70.80
C ILE A 31 -17.21 -11.26 70.95
N ASN A 32 -17.34 -9.98 70.62
CA ASN A 32 -16.23 -9.02 70.72
C ASN A 32 -15.79 -8.84 72.18
N THR A 33 -16.74 -8.84 73.14
CA THR A 33 -16.45 -8.79 74.58
C THR A 33 -15.77 -10.06 75.09
N PHE A 34 -16.25 -11.24 74.68
CA PHE A 34 -15.64 -12.53 75.01
C PHE A 34 -14.21 -12.60 74.49
N ILE A 35 -13.96 -12.19 73.24
CA ILE A 35 -12.64 -12.25 72.63
C ILE A 35 -11.70 -11.17 73.19
N PHE A 36 -12.18 -9.96 73.49
CA PHE A 36 -11.39 -8.94 74.17
C PHE A 36 -10.90 -9.42 75.53
N ASN A 37 -11.76 -10.13 76.28
CA ASN A 37 -11.38 -10.77 77.54
C ASN A 37 -10.42 -11.95 77.31
N ALA A 38 -10.60 -12.73 76.23
CA ALA A 38 -9.73 -13.84 75.87
C ALA A 38 -8.30 -13.39 75.48
N LYS A 39 -8.16 -12.31 74.69
CA LYS A 39 -6.85 -11.71 74.31
C LYS A 39 -6.04 -11.23 75.51
N ASN A 40 -6.70 -10.91 76.62
CA ASN A 40 -6.07 -10.48 77.88
C ASN A 40 -5.76 -11.66 78.84
N SER A 41 -6.07 -12.90 78.43
CA SER A 41 -5.69 -14.15 79.09
C SER A 41 -4.77 -14.99 78.18
N GLU A 42 -4.34 -16.18 78.59
CA GLU A 42 -3.33 -17.01 77.89
C GLU A 42 -3.65 -17.41 76.42
N LEU A 43 -4.77 -16.96 75.85
CA LEU A 43 -5.13 -17.11 74.43
C LEU A 43 -4.49 -16.01 73.55
N LYS A 44 -3.15 -15.93 73.54
CA LYS A 44 -2.36 -15.05 72.65
C LYS A 44 -2.37 -15.46 71.17
N SER A 45 -3.12 -16.49 70.79
CA SER A 45 -3.08 -17.12 69.46
C SER A 45 -4.09 -16.60 68.44
N ILE A 46 -4.90 -15.58 68.75
CA ILE A 46 -5.87 -14.98 67.80
C ILE A 46 -5.22 -13.82 67.06
N TRP A 47 -4.86 -14.06 65.79
CA TRP A 47 -4.11 -13.14 64.93
C TRP A 47 -4.96 -11.99 64.38
N SER A 48 -6.13 -12.28 63.81
CA SER A 48 -7.06 -11.28 63.26
C SER A 48 -8.51 -11.70 63.47
N ILE A 49 -9.40 -10.72 63.57
CA ILE A 49 -10.85 -10.94 63.65
C ILE A 49 -11.48 -9.95 62.69
N VAL A 50 -12.29 -10.47 61.77
CA VAL A 50 -13.10 -9.66 60.89
C VAL A 50 -14.55 -10.07 61.14
N MET A 51 -15.43 -9.09 61.28
CA MET A 51 -16.87 -9.31 61.43
C MET A 51 -17.59 -8.66 60.26
N SER A 52 -18.55 -9.36 59.69
CA SER A 52 -19.38 -8.85 58.60
C SER A 52 -20.82 -9.27 58.81
N VAL A 53 -21.72 -8.29 58.83
CA VAL A 53 -23.18 -8.54 58.83
C VAL A 53 -23.69 -8.93 57.44
N THR A 54 -22.89 -8.72 56.40
CA THR A 54 -23.22 -9.02 55.00
C THR A 54 -22.63 -10.37 54.54
N GLY A 55 -21.79 -11.01 55.36
CA GLY A 55 -21.05 -12.24 55.02
C GLY A 55 -19.65 -11.98 54.46
N PHE A 56 -19.00 -13.04 54.01
CA PHE A 56 -17.63 -13.03 53.50
C PHE A 56 -17.47 -13.94 52.29
N CYS A 57 -16.43 -13.68 51.49
CA CYS A 57 -15.98 -14.55 50.40
C CYS A 57 -14.66 -15.22 50.78
N ASN A 58 -14.73 -16.49 51.20
CA ASN A 58 -13.77 -17.11 52.13
C ASN A 58 -12.62 -17.91 51.51
N GLN A 59 -12.45 -17.87 50.19
CA GLN A 59 -11.33 -18.54 49.53
C GLN A 59 -10.74 -17.61 48.48
N SER A 60 -9.40 -17.58 48.45
CA SER A 60 -8.67 -16.96 47.35
C SER A 60 -9.00 -17.74 46.09
N GLN A 61 -9.96 -17.23 45.31
CA GLN A 61 -10.34 -17.86 44.06
C GLN A 61 -9.43 -17.36 42.96
N THR A 62 -8.82 -18.32 42.28
CA THR A 62 -8.02 -18.05 41.09
C THR A 62 -8.87 -18.37 39.87
N GLU A 63 -9.18 -17.36 39.08
CA GLU A 63 -9.81 -17.55 37.78
C GLU A 63 -8.78 -17.29 36.69
N SER A 64 -8.66 -18.26 35.78
CA SER A 64 -7.77 -18.19 34.63
C SER A 64 -8.64 -18.09 33.38
N LEU A 65 -8.65 -16.91 32.78
CA LEU A 65 -9.32 -16.61 31.51
C LEU A 65 -8.30 -15.97 30.54
N ASP A 66 -8.71 -15.71 29.31
CA ASP A 66 -7.86 -15.10 28.26
C ASP A 66 -7.30 -13.71 28.66
N PHE A 67 -7.84 -13.08 29.69
CA PHE A 67 -7.47 -11.74 30.19
C PHE A 67 -6.47 -11.76 31.36
N GLY A 68 -5.95 -12.93 31.74
CA GLY A 68 -4.96 -13.08 32.81
C GLY A 68 -5.40 -14.08 33.89
N ASN A 69 -4.48 -14.37 34.81
CA ASN A 69 -4.76 -15.19 35.99
C ASN A 69 -4.97 -14.26 37.19
N HIS A 70 -6.18 -14.22 37.74
CA HIS A 70 -6.56 -13.31 38.83
C HIS A 70 -6.89 -14.09 40.10
N THR A 71 -6.08 -13.89 41.15
CA THR A 71 -6.30 -14.49 42.47
C THR A 71 -6.92 -13.48 43.41
N TRP A 72 -8.23 -13.58 43.62
CA TRP A 72 -9.02 -12.63 44.42
C TRP A 72 -8.82 -12.84 45.92
N PRO A 73 -8.27 -11.87 46.68
CA PRO A 73 -8.10 -12.03 48.12
C PRO A 73 -9.46 -12.02 48.83
N GLU A 74 -9.52 -12.66 49.99
CA GLU A 74 -10.70 -12.64 50.84
C GLU A 74 -11.22 -11.22 51.11
N SER A 75 -12.54 -11.07 51.12
CA SER A 75 -13.17 -9.78 51.38
C SER A 75 -14.53 -9.90 52.08
N VAL A 76 -14.98 -8.81 52.70
CA VAL A 76 -16.32 -8.66 53.27
C VAL A 76 -17.37 -8.47 52.16
N GLY A 77 -18.58 -8.97 52.38
CA GLY A 77 -19.71 -8.81 51.45
C GLY A 77 -20.03 -7.35 51.18
N ASN A 78 -20.44 -7.05 49.94
CA ASN A 78 -20.58 -5.71 49.35
C ASN A 78 -19.26 -4.98 49.02
N THR A 79 -18.12 -5.67 49.02
CA THR A 79 -16.86 -5.08 48.55
C THR A 79 -16.68 -5.38 47.07
N ILE A 80 -16.29 -4.36 46.30
CA ILE A 80 -15.80 -4.51 44.93
C ILE A 80 -14.28 -4.50 45.00
N LEU A 81 -13.66 -5.56 44.51
CA LEU A 81 -12.21 -5.63 44.33
C LEU A 81 -11.85 -5.28 42.89
N THR A 82 -10.63 -4.80 42.72
CA THR A 82 -10.11 -4.34 41.44
C THR A 82 -8.69 -4.86 41.26
N MET A 83 -8.42 -5.45 40.10
CA MET A 83 -7.09 -5.94 39.72
C MET A 83 -6.75 -5.50 38.30
N PRO A 84 -5.48 -5.31 37.97
CA PRO A 84 -5.09 -4.99 36.59
C PRO A 84 -5.41 -6.17 35.66
N CYS A 85 -5.85 -5.88 34.43
CA CYS A 85 -5.97 -6.91 33.40
C CYS A 85 -4.58 -7.46 33.04
N GLY A 86 -4.42 -8.78 32.91
CA GLY A 86 -3.14 -9.41 32.58
C GLY A 86 -2.63 -9.02 31.18
N ASN A 87 -3.55 -8.76 30.25
CA ASN A 87 -3.26 -8.28 28.89
C ASN A 87 -3.21 -6.74 28.78
N ARG A 88 -3.72 -5.99 29.77
CA ARG A 88 -3.80 -4.52 29.80
C ARG A 88 -3.55 -3.98 31.20
N PRO A 89 -2.29 -3.78 31.62
CA PRO A 89 -1.96 -3.38 32.99
C PRO A 89 -2.52 -2.02 33.44
N LEU A 90 -3.01 -1.19 32.50
CA LEU A 90 -3.62 0.11 32.74
C LEU A 90 -5.16 0.05 32.87
N MET A 91 -5.78 -1.09 32.55
CA MET A 91 -7.20 -1.34 32.71
C MET A 91 -7.42 -2.32 33.86
N ASN A 92 -8.63 -2.36 34.39
CA ASN A 92 -8.93 -3.17 35.55
C ASN A 92 -10.08 -4.15 35.31
N VAL A 93 -9.92 -5.38 35.80
CA VAL A 93 -11.03 -6.30 36.06
C VAL A 93 -11.62 -5.96 37.43
N THR A 94 -12.94 -5.96 37.53
CA THR A 94 -13.63 -5.79 38.82
C THR A 94 -14.42 -7.03 39.19
N ARG A 95 -14.57 -7.28 40.49
CA ARG A 95 -15.33 -8.43 41.00
C ARG A 95 -15.98 -8.07 42.33
N MET A 96 -17.27 -8.36 42.47
CA MET A 96 -18.02 -8.09 43.68
C MET A 96 -18.09 -9.34 44.58
N CYS A 97 -17.83 -9.15 45.88
CA CYS A 97 -18.17 -10.14 46.89
C CYS A 97 -19.65 -9.95 47.28
N GLN A 98 -20.51 -10.91 46.95
CA GLN A 98 -21.95 -10.80 47.21
C GLN A 98 -22.29 -11.01 48.69
N THR A 99 -23.45 -10.48 49.08
CA THR A 99 -24.03 -10.74 50.40
C THR A 99 -24.74 -12.09 50.44
N ASN A 100 -25.09 -12.55 51.65
CA ASN A 100 -25.97 -13.71 51.86
C ASN A 100 -25.41 -15.09 51.44
N GLY A 101 -24.09 -15.23 51.29
CA GLY A 101 -23.44 -16.54 51.23
C GLY A 101 -23.36 -17.13 49.82
N VAL A 102 -23.66 -16.31 48.81
CA VAL A 102 -23.56 -16.68 47.39
C VAL A 102 -22.10 -16.72 46.91
N GLY A 103 -21.19 -16.02 47.60
CA GLY A 103 -19.76 -16.00 47.29
C GLY A 103 -19.40 -14.89 46.30
N TRP A 104 -18.37 -15.14 45.50
CA TRP A 104 -17.91 -14.18 44.49
C TRP A 104 -18.82 -14.17 43.26
N GLU A 105 -19.14 -12.98 42.75
CA GLU A 105 -19.74 -12.84 41.40
C GLU A 105 -18.77 -13.28 40.31
N ASN A 106 -19.27 -13.44 39.07
CA ASN A 106 -18.38 -13.53 37.92
C ASN A 106 -17.60 -12.22 37.78
N PRO A 107 -16.28 -12.25 37.52
CA PRO A 107 -15.53 -11.02 37.29
C PRO A 107 -16.02 -10.30 36.03
N ASP A 108 -16.10 -8.98 36.11
CA ASP A 108 -16.43 -8.10 35.00
C ASP A 108 -15.15 -7.75 34.24
N TYR A 109 -15.00 -8.38 33.07
CA TYR A 109 -13.90 -8.17 32.14
C TYR A 109 -14.20 -7.13 31.08
N SER A 110 -15.31 -6.38 31.14
CA SER A 110 -15.70 -5.41 30.12
C SER A 110 -14.63 -4.35 29.81
N GLN A 111 -13.76 -4.02 30.76
CA GLN A 111 -12.62 -3.11 30.54
C GLN A 111 -11.34 -3.81 30.06
N CYS A 112 -11.26 -5.13 30.25
CA CYS A 112 -10.19 -5.99 29.71
C CYS A 112 -10.50 -6.43 28.28
N GLU A 113 -11.77 -6.46 27.91
CA GLU A 113 -12.24 -6.63 26.55
C GLU A 113 -11.71 -5.49 25.70
N THR A 114 -10.86 -5.84 24.74
CA THR A 114 -10.42 -4.91 23.73
C THR A 114 -11.58 -4.76 22.76
N SER A 115 -12.15 -3.55 22.63
CA SER A 115 -13.00 -3.28 21.47
C SER A 115 -12.19 -3.65 20.23
N THR A 116 -12.75 -4.53 19.38
CA THR A 116 -12.32 -4.63 17.99
C THR A 116 -12.46 -3.23 17.43
N SER A 117 -11.35 -2.53 17.22
CA SER A 117 -11.42 -1.22 16.59
C SER A 117 -11.78 -1.48 15.12
N GLU A 118 -13.07 -1.39 14.82
CA GLU A 118 -13.56 -1.30 13.46
C GLU A 118 -13.14 0.07 12.91
N ASN A 119 -12.24 0.04 11.93
CA ASN A 119 -11.92 1.21 11.14
C ASN A 119 -12.49 0.97 9.74
N GLU A 120 -13.56 1.68 9.42
CA GLU A 120 -14.05 1.78 8.04
C GLU A 120 -13.14 2.75 7.28
N THR A 121 -12.68 2.30 6.12
CA THR A 121 -11.88 3.11 5.21
C THR A 121 -12.41 2.96 3.80
N ASN A 122 -11.97 3.83 2.89
CA ASN A 122 -12.25 3.67 1.47
C ASN A 122 -11.67 2.37 0.87
N ARG A 123 -10.78 1.67 1.59
CA ARG A 123 -10.14 0.41 1.17
C ARG A 123 -10.68 -0.81 1.94
N GLY A 124 -11.83 -0.63 2.61
CA GLY A 124 -12.55 -1.65 3.34
C GLY A 124 -12.57 -1.45 4.84
N THR A 125 -13.27 -2.35 5.52
CA THR A 125 -13.45 -2.36 6.97
C THR A 125 -12.55 -3.42 7.59
N PHE A 126 -11.76 -3.03 8.59
CA PHE A 126 -10.81 -3.91 9.25
C PHE A 126 -11.16 -4.10 10.73
N GLN A 127 -11.35 -5.36 11.13
CA GLN A 127 -11.50 -5.79 12.52
C GLN A 127 -10.19 -6.41 13.01
N TRP A 128 -9.36 -5.60 13.65
CA TRP A 128 -8.02 -6.03 14.09
C TRP A 128 -8.09 -7.03 15.26
N PRO A 129 -7.41 -8.18 15.18
CA PRO A 129 -7.41 -9.18 16.24
C PRO A 129 -6.59 -8.72 17.43
N VAL A 130 -6.86 -9.29 18.61
CA VAL A 130 -6.03 -9.09 19.80
C VAL A 130 -4.59 -9.48 19.47
N THR A 131 -3.65 -8.55 19.66
CA THR A 131 -2.25 -8.71 19.24
C THR A 131 -1.33 -8.29 20.37
N PRO A 132 -0.30 -9.10 20.71
CA PRO A 132 0.66 -8.76 21.75
C PRO A 132 1.34 -7.41 21.49
N VAL A 133 1.76 -6.74 22.56
CA VAL A 133 2.52 -5.48 22.45
C VAL A 133 3.81 -5.69 21.65
N GLU A 134 4.23 -4.65 20.94
CA GLU A 134 5.37 -4.65 20.01
C GLU A 134 5.27 -5.65 18.84
N SER A 135 4.09 -6.23 18.59
CA SER A 135 3.84 -7.17 17.48
C SER A 135 3.02 -6.56 16.35
N LEU A 136 3.15 -7.14 15.16
CA LEU A 136 2.39 -6.78 13.96
C LEU A 136 1.18 -7.70 13.79
N ALA A 137 0.00 -7.12 13.66
CA ALA A 137 -1.17 -7.79 13.11
C ALA A 137 -1.23 -7.62 11.61
N ASN A 138 -1.75 -8.62 10.92
CA ASN A 138 -1.98 -8.56 9.50
C ASN A 138 -3.32 -9.22 9.16
N LEU A 139 -4.08 -8.57 8.30
CA LEU A 139 -5.38 -9.05 7.82
C LEU A 139 -5.38 -9.07 6.30
N PRO A 140 -6.07 -10.03 5.66
CA PRO A 140 -6.26 -9.97 4.22
C PRO A 140 -7.00 -8.69 3.83
N CYS A 141 -6.61 -8.09 2.72
CA CYS A 141 -7.34 -6.95 2.17
C CYS A 141 -8.73 -7.41 1.67
N PRO A 142 -9.81 -6.67 1.96
CA PRO A 142 -11.13 -6.94 1.38
C PRO A 142 -11.16 -6.79 -0.14
N HIS A 143 -10.35 -5.87 -0.67
CA HIS A 143 -10.19 -5.59 -2.09
C HIS A 143 -8.71 -5.41 -2.44
N GLY A 144 -8.32 -5.84 -3.64
CA GLY A 144 -6.97 -5.68 -4.18
C GLY A 144 -6.35 -6.99 -4.68
N PRO A 145 -5.03 -7.00 -4.90
CA PRO A 145 -4.32 -8.19 -5.36
C PRO A 145 -4.55 -9.41 -4.47
N ILE A 146 -4.54 -10.60 -5.07
CA ILE A 146 -4.62 -11.85 -4.32
C ILE A 146 -3.44 -11.91 -3.34
N GLY A 147 -3.75 -12.14 -2.05
CA GLY A 147 -2.74 -12.21 -1.01
C GLY A 147 -2.29 -10.85 -0.43
N ALA A 148 -2.82 -9.73 -0.93
CA ALA A 148 -2.59 -8.42 -0.33
C ALA A 148 -3.06 -8.39 1.13
N ARG A 149 -2.27 -7.73 1.99
CA ARG A 149 -2.54 -7.65 3.43
C ARG A 149 -2.45 -6.22 3.94
N ALA A 150 -3.41 -5.85 4.78
CA ALA A 150 -3.29 -4.69 5.65
C ALA A 150 -2.47 -5.08 6.87
N ILE A 151 -1.63 -4.15 7.35
CA ILE A 151 -0.81 -4.36 8.54
C ILE A 151 -1.06 -3.26 9.58
N ARG A 152 -0.94 -3.61 10.85
CA ARG A 152 -1.05 -2.64 11.94
C ARG A 152 -0.20 -3.10 13.11
N GLN A 153 0.53 -2.18 13.73
CA GLN A 153 1.39 -2.49 14.86
C GLN A 153 0.70 -2.17 16.19
N CYS A 154 0.78 -3.10 17.14
CA CYS A 154 0.44 -2.84 18.53
C CYS A 154 1.68 -2.27 19.23
N ARG A 155 1.63 -1.01 19.69
CA ARG A 155 2.79 -0.35 20.33
C ARG A 155 3.04 -0.91 21.73
N ARG A 156 4.21 -0.64 22.30
CA ARG A 156 4.62 -1.06 23.66
C ARG A 156 3.60 -0.69 24.75
N ASN A 157 2.89 0.42 24.58
CA ASN A 157 1.89 0.90 25.53
C ASN A 157 0.50 0.24 25.37
N GLY A 158 0.37 -0.78 24.50
CA GLY A 158 -0.90 -1.47 24.25
C GLY A 158 -1.88 -0.70 23.37
N VAL A 159 -1.44 0.41 22.75
CA VAL A 159 -2.24 1.22 21.82
C VAL A 159 -1.86 0.86 20.38
N TRP A 160 -2.86 0.75 19.53
CA TRP A 160 -2.66 0.54 18.10
C TRP A 160 -2.02 1.74 17.41
N ASP A 161 -1.12 1.49 16.48
CA ASP A 161 -0.63 2.49 15.53
C ASP A 161 -1.68 2.80 14.44
N THR A 162 -1.37 3.73 13.54
CA THR A 162 -2.07 3.88 12.27
C THR A 162 -1.94 2.59 11.46
N HIS A 163 -3.05 2.08 10.95
CA HIS A 163 -3.03 0.97 10.01
C HIS A 163 -2.35 1.39 8.70
N ASP A 164 -1.54 0.49 8.16
CA ASP A 164 -1.04 0.58 6.79
C ASP A 164 -1.89 -0.34 5.91
N ILE A 165 -2.64 0.32 5.03
CA ILE A 165 -3.59 -0.27 4.08
C ILE A 165 -3.18 0.06 2.64
N SER A 166 -1.95 0.52 2.41
CA SER A 166 -1.43 0.90 1.09
C SER A 166 -1.48 -0.25 0.08
N ASN A 167 -1.35 -1.50 0.55
CA ASN A 167 -1.44 -2.71 -0.26
C ASN A 167 -2.88 -3.13 -0.60
N CYS A 168 -3.90 -2.56 0.05
CA CYS A 168 -5.30 -2.85 -0.26
C CYS A 168 -5.80 -1.90 -1.33
N ALA A 169 -6.60 -2.36 -2.29
CA ALA A 169 -7.13 -1.49 -3.34
C ALA A 169 -8.34 -0.69 -2.86
N ASP A 170 -8.52 0.51 -3.43
CA ASP A 170 -9.79 1.23 -3.39
C ASP A 170 -10.69 0.63 -4.49
N PRO A 171 -11.83 0.01 -4.13
CA PRO A 171 -12.74 -0.58 -5.11
C PRO A 171 -13.34 0.45 -6.07
N ARG A 172 -13.38 1.74 -5.70
CA ARG A 172 -13.88 2.81 -6.58
C ARG A 172 -12.88 3.11 -7.71
N ILE A 173 -11.59 3.19 -7.39
CA ILE A 173 -10.53 3.37 -8.40
C ILE A 173 -10.53 2.15 -9.35
N THR A 174 -10.63 0.94 -8.81
CA THR A 174 -10.71 -0.29 -9.62
C THR A 174 -11.94 -0.28 -10.53
N ALA A 175 -13.09 0.20 -10.05
CA ALA A 175 -14.30 0.34 -10.85
C ALA A 175 -14.15 1.40 -11.95
N GLU A 176 -13.45 2.51 -11.71
CA GLU A 176 -13.16 3.51 -12.74
C GLU A 176 -12.30 2.93 -13.86
N PHE A 177 -11.24 2.17 -13.55
CA PHE A 177 -10.46 1.44 -14.56
C PHE A 177 -11.30 0.49 -15.40
N ALA A 178 -12.19 -0.29 -14.76
CA ALA A 178 -13.07 -1.21 -15.46
C ALA A 178 -14.06 -0.46 -16.36
N SER A 179 -14.69 0.61 -15.84
CA SER A 179 -15.67 1.40 -16.56
C SER A 179 -15.09 2.09 -17.79
N ILE A 180 -13.87 2.63 -17.71
CA ILE A 180 -13.23 3.24 -18.88
C ILE A 180 -12.80 2.17 -19.88
N ALA A 181 -12.31 1.02 -19.42
CA ALA A 181 -11.86 -0.07 -20.30
C ALA A 181 -12.99 -0.70 -21.13
N ASP A 182 -14.24 -0.61 -20.65
CA ASP A 182 -15.43 -1.02 -21.40
C ASP A 182 -15.81 -0.03 -22.52
N THR A 183 -15.19 1.16 -22.57
CA THR A 183 -15.43 2.14 -23.63
C THR A 183 -14.75 1.71 -24.92
N ASN A 184 -15.51 1.71 -26.02
CA ASN A 184 -14.94 1.51 -27.36
C ASN A 184 -14.25 2.79 -27.84
N VAL A 185 -12.98 2.69 -28.22
CA VAL A 185 -12.19 3.84 -28.70
C VAL A 185 -12.51 4.12 -30.17
N THR A 186 -12.94 5.35 -30.47
CA THR A 186 -13.30 5.82 -31.82
C THR A 186 -12.64 7.15 -32.12
N VAL A 187 -12.75 7.62 -33.37
CA VAL A 187 -12.16 8.91 -33.79
C VAL A 187 -12.76 10.10 -33.02
N GLU A 188 -14.02 9.99 -32.60
CA GLU A 188 -14.74 11.06 -31.92
C GLU A 188 -14.37 11.18 -30.43
N ASN A 189 -13.88 10.11 -29.79
CA ASN A 189 -13.65 10.08 -28.35
C ASN A 189 -12.20 9.80 -27.95
N VAL A 190 -11.29 9.51 -28.88
CA VAL A 190 -9.93 9.05 -28.57
C VAL A 190 -9.14 10.00 -27.66
N VAL A 191 -9.33 11.31 -27.82
CA VAL A 191 -8.68 12.32 -26.96
C VAL A 191 -9.24 12.28 -25.54
N GLU A 192 -10.56 12.24 -25.40
CA GLU A 192 -11.24 12.19 -24.10
C GLU A 192 -10.91 10.89 -23.36
N VAL A 193 -10.91 9.76 -24.06
CA VAL A 193 -10.53 8.46 -23.47
C VAL A 193 -9.08 8.49 -22.99
N ALA A 194 -8.14 9.02 -23.78
CA ALA A 194 -6.75 9.14 -23.38
C ALA A 194 -6.56 10.07 -22.16
N GLN A 195 -7.29 11.19 -22.13
CA GLN A 195 -7.32 12.11 -20.99
C GLN A 195 -7.82 11.42 -19.72
N ASN A 196 -9.02 10.82 -19.77
CA ASN A 196 -9.64 10.17 -18.63
C ASN A 196 -8.78 9.00 -18.13
N LEU A 197 -8.16 8.24 -19.03
CA LEU A 197 -7.25 7.16 -18.66
C LEU A 197 -6.00 7.71 -17.93
N SER A 198 -5.42 8.81 -18.42
CA SER A 198 -4.29 9.48 -17.74
C SER A 198 -4.67 9.91 -16.33
N GLU A 199 -5.85 10.50 -16.15
CA GLU A 199 -6.35 10.93 -14.84
C GLU A 199 -6.54 9.75 -13.88
N ILE A 200 -7.18 8.66 -14.32
CA ILE A 200 -7.40 7.45 -13.51
C ILE A 200 -6.07 6.80 -13.11
N VAL A 201 -5.10 6.73 -14.03
CA VAL A 201 -3.75 6.21 -13.75
C VAL A 201 -3.02 7.07 -12.70
N MET A 202 -3.24 8.39 -12.67
CA MET A 202 -2.70 9.26 -11.63
C MET A 202 -3.38 9.09 -10.27
N LEU A 203 -4.64 8.64 -10.22
CA LEU A 203 -5.34 8.34 -8.95
C LEU A 203 -4.76 7.11 -8.24
N ALA A 204 -4.21 6.15 -8.99
CA ALA A 204 -3.59 4.91 -8.49
C ALA A 204 -2.24 5.16 -7.81
N SER A 205 -2.27 5.89 -6.70
CA SER A 205 -1.09 6.33 -5.94
C SER A 205 -0.59 5.29 -4.92
N GLN A 206 -1.41 4.30 -4.55
CA GLN A 206 -1.06 3.28 -3.57
C GLN A 206 -0.80 1.94 -4.25
N THR A 207 0.12 1.15 -3.71
CA THR A 207 0.54 -0.14 -4.26
C THR A 207 -0.62 -1.11 -4.51
N GLY A 208 -1.66 -1.08 -3.68
CA GLY A 208 -2.87 -1.89 -3.85
C GLY A 208 -3.69 -1.52 -5.10
N ASP A 209 -3.70 -0.24 -5.49
CA ASP A 209 -4.38 0.22 -6.71
C ASP A 209 -3.54 -0.08 -7.96
N GLN A 210 -2.21 -0.16 -7.80
CA GLN A 210 -1.23 -0.45 -8.84
C GLN A 210 -1.10 -1.98 -9.06
N ASN A 211 -2.20 -2.60 -9.48
CA ASN A 211 -2.32 -4.05 -9.60
C ASN A 211 -2.51 -4.52 -11.06
N GLU A 212 -2.33 -5.83 -11.29
CA GLU A 212 -2.37 -6.45 -12.62
C GLU A 212 -3.71 -6.24 -13.34
N ASN A 213 -4.84 -6.26 -12.62
CA ASN A 213 -6.16 -6.06 -13.22
C ASN A 213 -6.30 -4.63 -13.76
N ASN A 214 -5.90 -3.63 -12.96
CA ASN A 214 -5.94 -2.23 -13.38
C ASN A 214 -4.96 -1.97 -14.52
N LEU A 215 -3.77 -2.59 -14.50
CA LEU A 215 -2.82 -2.48 -15.61
C LEU A 215 -3.34 -3.15 -16.88
N GLN A 216 -4.03 -4.28 -16.78
CA GLN A 216 -4.67 -4.95 -17.92
C GLN A 216 -5.73 -4.06 -18.57
N ASN A 217 -6.50 -3.31 -17.78
CA ASN A 217 -7.47 -2.33 -18.26
C ASN A 217 -6.78 -1.18 -19.03
N VAL A 218 -5.67 -0.65 -18.49
CA VAL A 218 -4.85 0.35 -19.19
C VAL A 218 -4.32 -0.19 -20.52
N SER A 219 -3.71 -1.37 -20.48
CA SER A 219 -3.15 -2.06 -21.66
C SER A 219 -4.21 -2.26 -22.74
N SER A 220 -5.42 -2.71 -22.37
CA SER A 220 -6.55 -2.90 -23.29
C SER A 220 -6.92 -1.62 -24.03
N LEU A 221 -7.02 -0.49 -23.33
CA LEU A 221 -7.34 0.80 -23.95
C LEU A 221 -6.22 1.31 -24.84
N LEU A 222 -4.96 1.21 -24.40
CA LEU A 222 -3.83 1.60 -25.25
C LEU A 222 -3.77 0.76 -26.53
N ILE A 223 -4.07 -0.54 -26.46
CA ILE A 223 -4.19 -1.40 -27.64
C ILE A 223 -5.30 -0.91 -28.57
N GLN A 224 -6.48 -0.56 -28.03
CA GLN A 224 -7.59 -0.03 -28.83
C GLN A 224 -7.21 1.30 -29.50
N THR A 225 -6.60 2.23 -28.76
CA THR A 225 -6.07 3.50 -29.29
C THR A 225 -5.05 3.26 -30.40
N ALA A 226 -4.09 2.37 -30.17
CA ALA A 226 -3.07 2.03 -31.17
C ALA A 226 -3.66 1.37 -32.42
N ASN A 227 -4.66 0.50 -32.27
CA ASN A 227 -5.36 -0.12 -33.39
C ASN A 227 -6.18 0.90 -34.20
N LEU A 228 -6.82 1.87 -33.54
CA LEU A 228 -7.50 2.98 -34.21
C LEU A 228 -6.50 3.75 -35.10
N PHE A 229 -5.32 4.02 -34.57
CA PHE A 229 -4.24 4.71 -35.27
C PHE A 229 -3.48 3.86 -36.29
N SER A 230 -3.69 2.55 -36.33
CA SER A 230 -3.05 1.66 -37.32
C SER A 230 -3.69 1.76 -38.71
N SER A 231 -4.87 2.38 -38.84
CA SER A 231 -5.56 2.54 -40.13
C SER A 231 -5.21 3.88 -40.80
N PRO A 232 -4.59 3.88 -41.99
CA PRO A 232 -4.26 5.11 -42.72
C PRO A 232 -5.47 5.99 -43.01
N GLU A 233 -6.64 5.39 -43.24
CA GLU A 233 -7.90 6.10 -43.48
C GLU A 233 -8.41 6.82 -42.24
N ILE A 234 -8.09 6.31 -41.04
CA ILE A 234 -8.49 6.90 -39.78
C ILE A 234 -7.54 8.03 -39.37
N ILE A 235 -6.23 7.83 -39.57
CA ILE A 235 -5.20 8.83 -39.25
C ILE A 235 -5.49 10.17 -39.97
N ILE A 236 -6.01 10.12 -41.20
CA ILE A 236 -6.36 11.34 -41.96
C ILE A 236 -7.66 12.01 -41.51
N MET A 237 -8.52 11.31 -40.75
CA MET A 237 -9.73 11.90 -40.17
C MET A 237 -9.44 12.70 -38.91
N LEU A 238 -8.37 12.33 -38.20
CA LEU A 238 -7.91 13.03 -37.01
C LEU A 238 -7.05 14.23 -37.39
N SER A 239 -7.26 15.32 -36.68
CA SER A 239 -6.37 16.47 -36.75
C SER A 239 -5.03 16.13 -36.09
N THR A 240 -3.98 16.82 -36.54
CA THR A 240 -2.65 16.71 -35.95
C THR A 240 -2.68 17.04 -34.44
N GLU A 241 -3.52 18.00 -34.01
CA GLU A 241 -3.67 18.35 -32.59
C GLU A 241 -4.28 17.21 -31.75
N GLU A 242 -5.27 16.50 -32.29
CA GLU A 242 -5.87 15.35 -31.58
C GLU A 242 -4.84 14.23 -31.38
N VAL A 243 -4.05 13.92 -32.41
CA VAL A 243 -2.97 12.93 -32.30
C VAL A 243 -1.87 13.40 -31.33
N PHE A 244 -1.59 14.70 -31.28
CA PHE A 244 -0.62 15.29 -30.34
C PHE A 244 -1.11 15.11 -28.90
N MET A 245 -2.35 15.50 -28.62
CA MET A 245 -2.95 15.36 -27.29
C MET A 245 -2.99 13.89 -26.86
N THR A 246 -3.42 12.98 -27.73
CA THR A 246 -3.40 11.54 -27.41
C THR A 246 -1.99 11.03 -27.13
N THR A 247 -0.99 11.48 -27.89
CA THR A 247 0.42 11.10 -27.65
C THR A 247 0.92 11.63 -26.30
N GLU A 248 0.61 12.89 -25.96
CA GLU A 248 0.98 13.47 -24.67
C GLU A 248 0.35 12.72 -23.50
N ARG A 249 -0.95 12.43 -23.57
CA ARG A 249 -1.64 11.65 -22.52
C ARG A 249 -1.10 10.25 -22.39
N THR A 250 -0.74 9.62 -23.51
CA THR A 250 -0.08 8.31 -23.49
C THR A 250 1.27 8.40 -22.77
N ILE A 251 2.10 9.41 -23.05
CA ILE A 251 3.38 9.59 -22.35
C ILE A 251 3.18 9.86 -20.84
N GLU A 252 2.13 10.57 -20.44
CA GLU A 252 1.77 10.76 -19.03
C GLU A 252 1.39 9.45 -18.34
N ILE A 253 0.59 8.62 -19.00
CA ILE A 253 0.23 7.27 -18.55
C ILE A 253 1.50 6.44 -18.34
N LEU A 254 2.38 6.36 -19.34
CA LEU A 254 3.62 5.59 -19.26
C LEU A 254 4.54 6.13 -18.15
N ASN A 255 4.66 7.45 -18.00
CA ASN A 255 5.47 8.06 -16.95
C ASN A 255 4.99 7.65 -15.55
N SER A 256 3.68 7.56 -15.33
CA SER A 256 3.10 7.08 -14.06
C SER A 256 3.28 5.58 -13.86
N ILE A 257 3.03 4.77 -14.90
CA ILE A 257 3.13 3.30 -14.84
C ILE A 257 4.56 2.84 -14.53
N GLN A 258 5.58 3.58 -14.96
CA GLN A 258 6.96 3.22 -14.64
C GLN A 258 7.28 3.22 -13.12
N GLU A 259 6.49 3.96 -12.33
CA GLU A 259 6.59 3.99 -10.87
C GLU A 259 5.79 2.88 -10.18
N TRP A 260 4.99 2.09 -10.92
CA TRP A 260 4.23 0.97 -10.37
C TRP A 260 5.16 -0.22 -10.07
N PRO A 261 4.74 -1.20 -9.25
CA PRO A 261 5.58 -2.34 -8.91
C PRO A 261 6.07 -3.09 -10.16
N PRO A 262 7.38 -3.35 -10.32
CA PRO A 262 7.93 -3.91 -11.55
C PRO A 262 7.31 -5.24 -11.97
N HIS A 263 6.96 -6.09 -11.00
CA HIS A 263 6.30 -7.37 -11.28
C HIS A 263 4.91 -7.20 -11.88
N VAL A 264 4.17 -6.15 -11.50
CA VAL A 264 2.87 -5.81 -12.07
C VAL A 264 3.06 -5.29 -13.48
N VAL A 265 3.94 -4.30 -13.68
CA VAL A 265 4.22 -3.69 -14.99
C VAL A 265 4.66 -4.73 -16.01
N ALA A 266 5.48 -5.70 -15.59
CA ALA A 266 6.01 -6.73 -16.46
C ALA A 266 4.96 -7.60 -17.16
N THR A 267 3.76 -7.73 -16.58
CA THR A 267 2.67 -8.52 -17.15
C THR A 267 2.16 -7.93 -18.48
N GLN A 268 2.14 -6.60 -18.62
CA GLN A 268 1.60 -5.89 -19.79
C GLN A 268 2.62 -5.03 -20.53
N SER A 269 3.87 -4.99 -20.07
CA SER A 269 4.88 -4.05 -20.58
C SER A 269 5.04 -4.08 -22.11
N ASN A 270 5.11 -5.28 -22.71
CA ASN A 270 5.23 -5.43 -24.16
C ASN A 270 4.03 -4.83 -24.91
N ASN A 271 2.81 -5.05 -24.44
CA ASN A 271 1.59 -4.53 -25.06
C ASN A 271 1.53 -3.00 -24.95
N ILE A 272 1.91 -2.45 -23.80
CA ILE A 272 1.95 -1.00 -23.55
C ILE A 272 2.98 -0.33 -24.47
N VAL A 273 4.21 -0.86 -24.53
CA VAL A 273 5.29 -0.28 -25.35
C VAL A 273 4.94 -0.34 -26.83
N GLN A 274 4.47 -1.48 -27.34
CA GLN A 274 4.07 -1.61 -28.75
C GLN A 274 2.88 -0.68 -29.11
N SER A 275 1.94 -0.50 -28.17
CA SER A 275 0.84 0.44 -28.38
C SER A 275 1.33 1.88 -28.47
N PHE A 276 2.26 2.26 -27.60
CA PHE A 276 2.88 3.59 -27.64
C PHE A 276 3.68 3.81 -28.94
N GLU A 277 4.46 2.84 -29.39
CA GLU A 277 5.22 2.93 -30.65
C GLU A 277 4.31 3.19 -31.84
N ARG A 278 3.17 2.48 -31.95
CA ARG A 278 2.17 2.72 -32.99
C ARG A 278 1.52 4.10 -32.90
N ILE A 279 1.29 4.62 -31.69
CA ILE A 279 0.77 5.97 -31.49
C ILE A 279 1.78 7.01 -31.97
N VAL A 280 3.07 6.79 -31.68
CA VAL A 280 4.17 7.64 -32.13
C VAL A 280 4.33 7.58 -33.66
N GLU A 281 4.19 6.42 -34.28
CA GLU A 281 4.20 6.28 -35.74
C GLU A 281 3.08 7.11 -36.38
N ALA A 282 1.85 6.97 -35.88
CA ALA A 282 0.71 7.75 -36.38
C ALA A 282 0.91 9.26 -36.23
N LEU A 283 1.59 9.70 -35.15
CA LEU A 283 1.98 11.09 -34.94
C LEU A 283 2.94 11.58 -36.02
N ILE A 284 4.02 10.85 -36.29
CA ILE A 284 5.05 11.29 -37.25
C ILE A 284 4.61 11.12 -38.71
N SER A 285 3.61 10.29 -39.00
CA SER A 285 2.98 10.19 -40.32
C SER A 285 1.97 11.30 -40.61
N GLN A 286 1.67 12.19 -39.64
CA GLN A 286 0.77 13.33 -39.86
C GLN A 286 1.35 14.30 -40.90
N LYS A 287 0.55 14.65 -41.92
CA LYS A 287 0.99 15.53 -43.02
C LYS A 287 1.49 16.91 -42.54
N ASN A 288 0.88 17.44 -41.47
CA ASN A 288 1.20 18.75 -40.91
C ASN A 288 2.13 18.66 -39.68
N PHE A 289 2.73 17.49 -39.44
CA PHE A 289 3.71 17.32 -38.37
C PHE A 289 4.92 18.25 -38.58
N THR A 290 5.43 18.81 -37.47
CA THR A 290 6.56 19.74 -37.48
C THR A 290 7.56 19.40 -36.37
N LYS A 291 7.22 19.65 -35.11
CA LYS A 291 8.03 19.30 -33.95
C LYS A 291 7.14 19.15 -32.72
N LEU A 292 7.44 18.16 -31.91
CA LEU A 292 6.84 17.95 -30.59
C LEU A 292 7.95 17.59 -29.61
N THR A 293 7.93 18.16 -28.41
CA THR A 293 8.87 17.78 -27.34
C THR A 293 8.11 17.70 -26.05
N ILE A 294 8.15 16.55 -25.41
CA ILE A 294 7.44 16.26 -24.16
C ILE A 294 8.47 15.70 -23.19
N ILE A 295 8.58 16.33 -22.03
CA ILE A 295 9.51 15.92 -20.99
C ILE A 295 8.70 15.72 -19.71
N LYS A 296 8.72 14.50 -19.18
CA LYS A 296 8.15 14.14 -17.88
C LYS A 296 9.28 13.69 -16.96
N ALA A 297 8.95 13.14 -15.79
CA ALA A 297 9.94 12.78 -14.77
C ALA A 297 10.85 11.62 -15.24
N THR A 298 10.27 10.61 -15.89
CA THR A 298 10.98 9.37 -16.25
C THR A 298 11.09 9.15 -17.76
N ILE A 299 10.38 9.94 -18.56
CA ILE A 299 10.33 9.84 -20.03
C ILE A 299 10.62 11.19 -20.66
N ALA A 300 11.46 11.19 -21.69
CA ALA A 300 11.63 12.33 -22.59
C ALA A 300 11.37 11.90 -24.03
N PHE A 301 10.49 12.62 -24.71
CA PHE A 301 10.08 12.37 -26.08
C PHE A 301 10.36 13.59 -26.95
N GLN A 302 10.85 13.35 -28.16
CA GLN A 302 10.99 14.38 -29.18
C GLN A 302 10.67 13.83 -30.55
N GLY A 303 9.68 14.42 -31.20
CA GLY A 303 9.43 14.24 -32.61
C GLY A 303 9.81 15.49 -33.41
N LEU A 304 10.31 15.30 -34.63
CA LEU A 304 10.65 16.41 -35.53
C LEU A 304 10.58 16.02 -37.00
N ARG A 305 10.41 17.03 -37.85
CA ARG A 305 10.44 16.94 -39.31
C ARG A 305 11.66 17.66 -39.85
N VAL A 306 12.40 16.99 -40.74
CA VAL A 306 13.60 17.53 -41.40
C VAL A 306 13.44 17.35 -42.91
N GLN A 307 13.79 18.37 -43.71
CA GLN A 307 13.80 18.20 -45.16
C GLN A 307 14.85 17.17 -45.56
N ARG A 308 14.49 16.24 -46.45
CA ARG A 308 15.41 15.16 -46.87
C ARG A 308 16.70 15.70 -47.50
N THR A 309 16.63 16.84 -48.19
CA THR A 309 17.79 17.51 -48.78
C THR A 309 18.76 18.08 -47.75
N ASP A 310 18.26 18.41 -46.56
CA ASP A 310 19.03 19.03 -45.49
C ASP A 310 19.47 17.99 -44.45
N PHE A 311 19.03 16.73 -44.60
CA PHE A 311 19.35 15.66 -43.68
C PHE A 311 20.77 15.13 -43.91
N SER A 312 21.69 15.54 -43.04
CA SER A 312 23.08 15.10 -43.03
C SER A 312 23.40 14.10 -41.92
N GLY A 313 22.38 13.49 -41.32
CA GLY A 313 22.47 12.70 -40.09
C GLY A 313 22.12 13.52 -38.85
N ILE A 314 21.64 12.83 -37.82
CA ILE A 314 21.08 13.46 -36.63
C ILE A 314 21.40 12.65 -35.38
N THR A 315 21.68 13.33 -34.27
CA THR A 315 21.90 12.71 -32.97
C THR A 315 20.91 13.26 -31.97
N PHE A 316 20.15 12.38 -31.34
CA PHE A 316 19.34 12.69 -30.19
C PHE A 316 20.12 12.38 -28.91
N VAL A 317 20.17 13.37 -28.02
CA VAL A 317 20.85 13.30 -26.72
C VAL A 317 19.80 13.49 -25.65
N GLY A 318 19.71 12.51 -24.75
CA GLY A 318 18.92 12.64 -23.53
C GLY A 318 19.85 12.77 -22.33
N SER A 319 19.68 13.83 -21.56
CA SER A 319 20.54 14.17 -20.43
C SER A 319 19.71 14.39 -19.17
N SER A 320 20.34 14.31 -18.01
CA SER A 320 19.71 14.65 -16.72
C SER A 320 20.60 15.60 -15.95
N LEU A 321 20.03 16.73 -15.53
CA LEU A 321 20.69 17.74 -14.71
C LEU A 321 19.81 18.04 -13.50
N ASN A 322 20.34 17.86 -12.29
CA ASN A 322 19.59 18.09 -11.04
C ASN A 322 18.23 17.36 -10.99
N ASN A 323 18.19 16.10 -11.44
CA ASN A 323 16.98 15.28 -11.56
C ASN A 323 15.91 15.84 -12.52
N SER A 324 16.28 16.78 -13.40
CA SER A 324 15.45 17.26 -14.49
C SER A 324 15.96 16.70 -15.81
N LEU A 325 15.09 16.00 -16.53
CA LEU A 325 15.38 15.50 -17.87
C LEU A 325 15.44 16.64 -18.88
N SER A 326 16.35 16.51 -19.83
CA SER A 326 16.45 17.41 -20.98
C SER A 326 16.80 16.62 -22.24
N THR A 327 16.46 17.20 -23.39
CA THR A 327 16.76 16.63 -24.69
C THR A 327 17.40 17.66 -25.60
N GLU A 328 18.38 17.22 -26.39
CA GLU A 328 19.04 18.02 -27.41
C GLU A 328 19.12 17.23 -28.71
N THR A 329 18.93 17.91 -29.83
CA THR A 329 19.12 17.34 -31.17
C THR A 329 20.31 18.02 -31.83
N LEU A 330 21.31 17.24 -32.22
CA LEU A 330 22.52 17.70 -32.88
C LEU A 330 22.54 17.23 -34.33
N THR A 331 22.73 18.15 -35.28
CA THR A 331 23.02 17.80 -36.68
C THR A 331 24.50 17.46 -36.83
N SER A 332 24.84 16.65 -37.85
CA SER A 332 26.16 16.00 -37.98
C SER A 332 27.38 16.93 -38.07
N ASP A 333 27.20 18.24 -38.30
CA ASP A 333 28.26 19.24 -38.23
C ASP A 333 28.86 19.39 -36.83
N LEU A 334 28.12 18.95 -35.79
CA LEU A 334 28.55 18.91 -34.40
C LEU A 334 28.82 17.45 -34.00
N LYS A 335 29.94 16.88 -34.49
CA LYS A 335 30.43 15.55 -34.04
C LYS A 335 30.79 15.61 -32.55
N SER A 336 29.83 15.34 -31.68
CA SER A 336 30.07 15.06 -30.27
C SER A 336 30.73 13.69 -30.17
N SER A 337 32.05 13.67 -29.95
CA SER A 337 32.79 12.44 -29.68
C SER A 337 32.53 12.02 -28.23
N GLY A 338 31.48 11.22 -28.04
CA GLY A 338 31.15 10.57 -26.76
C GLY A 338 30.01 11.22 -25.97
N ILE A 339 29.51 10.44 -25.01
CA ILE A 339 28.55 10.82 -23.98
C ILE A 339 29.22 11.87 -23.08
N LYS A 340 28.66 13.08 -22.95
CA LYS A 340 29.14 14.08 -21.99
C LYS A 340 28.79 13.64 -20.56
N GLU A 341 29.41 14.25 -19.56
CA GLU A 341 29.22 13.85 -18.15
C GLU A 341 27.75 13.88 -17.67
N LEU A 342 26.85 14.59 -18.35
CA LEU A 342 25.43 14.69 -17.99
C LEU A 342 24.51 13.85 -18.89
N ASP A 343 25.04 13.26 -19.95
CA ASP A 343 24.25 12.53 -20.93
C ASP A 343 23.94 11.12 -20.39
N LEU A 344 22.66 10.74 -20.42
CA LEU A 344 22.21 9.40 -20.04
C LEU A 344 22.32 8.44 -21.21
N ALA A 345 21.89 8.88 -22.39
CA ALA A 345 21.94 8.10 -23.61
C ALA A 345 21.95 8.98 -24.85
N THR A 346 22.57 8.48 -25.91
CA THR A 346 22.58 9.11 -27.23
C THR A 346 22.25 8.09 -28.31
N ILE A 347 21.45 8.48 -29.30
CA ILE A 347 21.20 7.69 -30.51
C ILE A 347 21.46 8.55 -31.74
N SER A 348 22.33 8.07 -32.62
CA SER A 348 22.76 8.76 -33.84
C SER A 348 22.30 8.01 -35.07
N LEU A 349 21.45 8.65 -35.87
CA LEU A 349 21.00 8.16 -37.17
C LEU A 349 21.94 8.68 -38.27
N PRO A 350 22.47 7.81 -39.15
CA PRO A 350 23.41 8.18 -40.19
C PRO A 350 22.71 8.96 -41.32
N ALA A 351 23.48 9.73 -42.10
CA ALA A 351 22.97 10.47 -43.26
C ALA A 351 22.30 9.57 -44.32
N SER A 352 22.72 8.30 -44.39
CA SER A 352 22.17 7.31 -45.33
C SER A 352 20.68 7.03 -45.15
N ILE A 353 20.07 7.38 -44.00
CA ILE A 353 18.61 7.29 -43.80
C ILE A 353 17.84 8.03 -44.89
N SER A 354 18.39 9.14 -45.41
CA SER A 354 17.81 9.88 -46.53
C SER A 354 17.72 9.09 -47.85
N ASN A 355 18.45 7.98 -47.97
CA ASN A 355 18.41 7.09 -49.13
C ASN A 355 17.34 5.98 -48.97
N GLU A 356 16.91 5.72 -47.73
CA GLU A 356 15.96 4.64 -47.41
C GLU A 356 14.50 5.08 -47.56
N THR A 357 14.25 6.35 -47.86
CA THR A 357 12.91 6.91 -48.11
C THR A 357 12.88 7.82 -49.33
N THR A 358 11.73 7.85 -50.00
CA THR A 358 11.47 8.73 -51.17
C THR A 358 10.70 10.00 -50.79
N ALA A 359 10.32 10.15 -49.52
CA ALA A 359 9.58 11.29 -49.03
C ALA A 359 10.37 12.62 -49.18
N VAL A 360 9.66 13.74 -49.28
CA VAL A 360 10.29 15.07 -49.34
C VAL A 360 10.93 15.43 -48.00
N ASP A 361 10.30 15.00 -46.91
CA ASP A 361 10.75 15.21 -45.55
C ASP A 361 10.95 13.86 -44.86
N ILE A 362 11.83 13.85 -43.86
CA ILE A 362 12.07 12.74 -42.95
C ILE A 362 11.45 13.12 -41.60
N ASN A 363 10.41 12.40 -41.21
CA ASN A 363 9.79 12.56 -39.89
C ASN A 363 10.40 11.55 -38.94
N LEU A 364 10.78 12.02 -37.75
CA LEU A 364 11.55 11.28 -36.77
C LEU A 364 10.87 11.39 -35.42
N ALA A 365 10.94 10.33 -34.64
CA ALA A 365 10.62 10.34 -33.22
C ALA A 365 11.73 9.68 -32.41
N PHE A 366 12.04 10.26 -31.27
CA PHE A 366 12.99 9.74 -30.30
C PHE A 366 12.34 9.68 -28.93
N THR A 367 12.58 8.58 -28.21
CA THR A 367 12.13 8.44 -26.82
C THR A 367 13.28 7.99 -25.94
N LEU A 368 13.43 8.61 -24.78
CA LEU A 368 14.30 8.17 -23.70
C LEU A 368 13.42 7.76 -22.51
N TYR A 369 13.65 6.55 -22.01
CA TYR A 369 13.15 6.05 -20.73
C TYR A 369 14.30 5.96 -19.76
N THR A 370 14.21 6.68 -18.65
CA THR A 370 15.26 6.66 -17.61
C THR A 370 15.25 5.38 -16.80
N GLN A 371 14.07 4.78 -16.62
CA GLN A 371 13.86 3.55 -15.89
C GLN A 371 13.66 2.39 -16.87
N SER A 372 13.96 1.17 -16.42
CA SER A 372 13.78 -0.05 -17.20
C SER A 372 12.49 -0.81 -16.84
N THR A 373 11.59 -0.25 -16.04
CA THR A 373 10.38 -0.93 -15.54
C THR A 373 9.48 -1.46 -16.66
N LEU A 374 9.38 -0.72 -17.78
CA LEU A 374 8.66 -1.14 -18.99
C LEU A 374 9.42 -2.19 -19.84
N PHE A 375 10.66 -2.50 -19.49
CA PHE A 375 11.55 -3.39 -20.25
C PHE A 375 12.09 -4.53 -19.38
N PRO A 376 11.20 -5.34 -18.76
CA PRO A 376 11.61 -6.47 -17.92
C PRO A 376 12.31 -7.55 -18.75
N ILE A 377 13.29 -8.22 -18.15
CA ILE A 377 13.98 -9.34 -18.79
C ILE A 377 13.18 -10.62 -18.53
N ARG A 378 12.78 -11.33 -19.60
CA ARG A 378 11.93 -12.52 -19.51
C ARG A 378 12.69 -13.84 -19.59
N ASP A 379 13.79 -13.88 -20.36
CA ASP A 379 14.57 -15.09 -20.64
C ASP A 379 16.07 -14.81 -20.48
N SER A 380 16.55 -14.70 -19.24
CA SER A 380 17.97 -14.47 -18.95
C SER A 380 18.51 -15.39 -17.88
N VAL A 381 19.84 -15.38 -17.76
CA VAL A 381 20.53 -15.94 -16.60
C VAL A 381 19.98 -15.25 -15.35
N PRO A 382 19.78 -15.97 -14.24
CA PRO A 382 19.43 -15.37 -12.95
C PRO A 382 20.33 -14.15 -12.65
N ASP A 383 19.74 -13.13 -12.04
CA ASP A 383 20.42 -11.87 -11.66
C ASP A 383 20.85 -10.97 -12.83
N THR A 384 20.33 -11.19 -14.05
CA THR A 384 20.51 -10.23 -15.15
C THR A 384 19.56 -9.04 -14.98
N VAL A 385 20.10 -7.81 -15.07
CA VAL A 385 19.34 -6.56 -14.98
C VAL A 385 19.63 -5.65 -16.18
N VAL A 386 18.69 -4.76 -16.52
CA VAL A 386 18.92 -3.68 -17.49
C VAL A 386 19.63 -2.54 -16.75
N GLY A 387 20.95 -2.46 -16.88
CA GLY A 387 21.78 -1.49 -16.15
C GLY A 387 21.89 -0.11 -16.81
N SER A 388 20.99 0.26 -17.71
CA SER A 388 21.01 1.55 -18.41
C SER A 388 19.61 2.06 -18.67
N SER A 389 19.51 3.34 -19.04
CA SER A 389 18.31 3.87 -19.68
C SER A 389 18.02 3.16 -21.01
N VAL A 390 16.77 3.23 -21.46
CA VAL A 390 16.33 2.70 -22.76
C VAL A 390 16.07 3.87 -23.69
N ILE A 391 16.60 3.81 -24.91
CA ILE A 391 16.44 4.85 -25.93
C ILE A 391 15.91 4.23 -27.21
N SER A 392 14.96 4.90 -27.86
CA SER A 392 14.38 4.46 -29.12
C SER A 392 14.38 5.58 -30.16
N ALA A 393 14.38 5.18 -31.43
CA ALA A 393 14.22 6.05 -32.57
C ALA A 393 13.25 5.39 -33.57
N SER A 394 12.33 6.16 -34.13
CA SER A 394 11.44 5.76 -35.21
C SER A 394 11.55 6.76 -36.37
N VAL A 395 11.48 6.25 -37.60
CA VAL A 395 11.58 7.02 -38.84
C VAL A 395 10.39 6.67 -39.72
N ASP A 396 9.59 7.68 -40.03
CA ASP A 396 8.39 7.50 -40.86
C ASP A 396 8.75 7.00 -42.27
N GLY A 397 7.94 6.07 -42.78
CA GLY A 397 8.08 5.53 -44.13
C GLY A 397 9.21 4.52 -44.33
N ILE A 398 9.94 4.12 -43.29
CA ILE A 398 10.92 3.01 -43.34
C ILE A 398 10.29 1.77 -42.68
N PRO A 399 10.02 0.69 -43.43
CA PRO A 399 9.41 -0.52 -42.86
C PRO A 399 10.30 -1.21 -41.84
N ASP A 400 9.68 -1.85 -40.84
CA ASP A 400 10.37 -2.73 -39.90
C ASP A 400 11.17 -3.83 -40.60
N GLY A 401 12.36 -4.10 -40.07
CA GLY A 401 13.28 -5.10 -40.64
C GLY A 401 14.07 -4.61 -41.85
N THR A 402 13.91 -3.35 -42.28
CA THR A 402 14.77 -2.75 -43.31
C THR A 402 16.23 -2.76 -42.86
N VAL A 403 17.11 -3.37 -43.68
CA VAL A 403 18.55 -3.37 -43.43
C VAL A 403 19.12 -2.03 -43.88
N LEU A 404 19.59 -1.23 -42.92
CA LEU A 404 20.16 0.08 -43.19
C LEU A 404 21.56 -0.03 -43.81
N SER A 405 21.86 0.88 -44.74
CA SER A 405 23.16 0.94 -45.41
C SER A 405 24.32 1.28 -44.47
N ASP A 406 24.09 2.16 -43.49
CA ASP A 406 25.03 2.54 -42.44
C ASP A 406 24.45 2.21 -41.07
N ASN A 407 25.32 1.97 -40.08
CA ASN A 407 24.91 1.62 -38.73
C ASN A 407 24.34 2.82 -37.97
N VAL A 408 23.27 2.57 -37.22
CA VAL A 408 22.83 3.44 -36.12
C VAL A 408 23.81 3.28 -34.96
N THR A 409 24.26 4.39 -34.38
CA THR A 409 25.15 4.37 -33.21
C THR A 409 24.34 4.68 -31.95
N VAL A 410 24.41 3.80 -30.96
CA VAL A 410 23.76 3.98 -29.66
C VAL A 410 24.83 3.97 -28.58
N ASN A 411 24.86 5.02 -27.75
CA ASN A 411 25.71 5.06 -26.57
C ASN A 411 24.82 5.18 -25.34
N LEU A 412 25.03 4.31 -24.35
CA LEU A 412 24.27 4.27 -23.10
C LEU A 412 25.22 4.45 -21.92
N ARG A 413 24.84 5.28 -20.96
CA ARG A 413 25.49 5.31 -19.67
C ARG A 413 24.95 4.16 -18.82
N ILE A 414 25.87 3.40 -18.23
CA ILE A 414 25.51 2.40 -17.22
C ILE A 414 25.18 3.16 -15.93
N VAL A 415 23.96 2.96 -15.45
CA VAL A 415 23.50 3.43 -14.14
C VAL A 415 23.50 2.20 -13.24
N VAL A 416 24.51 2.10 -12.38
CA VAL A 416 24.52 1.07 -11.34
C VAL A 416 23.76 1.67 -10.16
N GLU A 417 22.51 1.24 -9.96
CA GLU A 417 21.76 1.51 -8.73
C GLU A 417 22.20 0.60 -7.59
#